data_AF-A0A6S7KHF2-F1
#
_entry.id   AF-A0A6S7KHF2-F1
#
_cell.length_a   1.000
_cell.length_b   1.000
_cell.length_c   1.000
_cell.angle_alpha   90.00
_cell.angle_beta   90.00
_cell.angle_gamma   90.00
#
_symmetry.space_group_name_H-M   'P 1'
#
loop_
_entity.id
_entity.type
_entity.pdbx_description
1 polymer ?
#
loop_
_entity_poly.entity_id
_entity_poly.type
_entity_poly.pdbx_seq_one_letter_code
_entity_poly.pdbx_strand_id
1 'polypeptide(L)'
;MCAKIYMNGDGFGKGSHLSLFFVVMRGDYDALQTWPFQEKITMVLMDQGNGDHIFDAFHSDPQSSLFQRPKSDMNIASGSPLFMPLDSLNNRQYIKDDVMFIKIIVD
;
A
#
# COMPACT_ATOMS: atom_id res chain seq x y z
N MET A 1 -1.50 -8.16 8.68
CA MET A 1 -1.36 -7.33 7.47
C MET A 1 -0.10 -6.49 7.60
N CYS A 2 0.55 -6.15 6.50
CA CYS A 2 1.62 -5.15 6.47
C CYS A 2 1.61 -4.36 5.16
N ALA A 3 2.45 -3.33 5.08
CA ALA A 3 2.69 -2.58 3.86
C ALA A 3 4.14 -2.79 3.39
N LYS A 4 4.35 -2.70 2.08
CA LYS A 4 5.66 -2.77 1.43
C LYS A 4 5.84 -1.56 0.54
N ILE A 5 6.96 -0.86 0.71
CA ILE A 5 7.28 0.36 -0.01
C ILE A 5 8.61 0.20 -0.75
N TYR A 6 8.67 0.73 -1.97
CA TYR A 6 9.89 0.83 -2.76
C TYR A 6 10.15 2.30 -3.06
N MET A 7 11.14 2.87 -2.36
CA MET A 7 11.49 4.29 -2.45
C MET A 7 11.97 4.70 -3.85
N ASN A 8 12.55 3.76 -4.61
CA ASN A 8 12.98 3.97 -6.00
C ASN A 8 12.16 3.14 -7.00
N GLY A 9 10.93 2.79 -6.62
CA GLY A 9 9.97 2.08 -7.46
C GLY A 9 10.22 0.59 -7.67
N ASP A 10 9.16 -0.09 -8.12
CA ASP A 10 9.15 -1.49 -8.52
C ASP A 10 8.32 -1.68 -9.81
N GLY A 11 8.62 -2.74 -10.56
CA GLY A 11 7.94 -3.05 -11.82
C GLY A 11 7.95 -1.87 -12.81
N PHE A 12 6.76 -1.46 -13.26
CA PHE A 12 6.59 -0.35 -14.21
C PHE A 12 7.00 1.02 -13.65
N GLY A 13 7.03 1.18 -12.33
CA GLY A 13 7.42 2.44 -11.66
C GLY A 13 8.89 2.54 -11.30
N LYS A 14 9.69 1.49 -11.57
CA LYS A 14 11.10 1.43 -11.18
C LYS A 14 11.88 2.65 -11.71
N GLY A 15 12.52 3.37 -10.81
CA GLY A 15 13.34 4.56 -11.10
C GLY A 15 12.55 5.83 -11.39
N SER A 16 11.21 5.81 -11.38
CA SER A 16 10.38 6.99 -11.72
C SER A 16 9.30 7.31 -10.70
N HIS A 17 8.81 6.30 -9.98
CA HIS A 17 7.75 6.45 -8.99
C HIS A 17 8.15 5.77 -7.68
N LEU A 18 7.64 6.29 -6.56
CA LEU A 18 7.51 5.53 -5.34
C LEU A 18 6.40 4.48 -5.56
N SER A 19 6.66 3.23 -5.22
CA SER A 19 5.67 2.15 -5.32
C SER A 19 5.23 1.71 -3.93
N LEU A 20 3.93 1.53 -3.73
CA LEU A 20 3.34 1.19 -2.44
C LEU A 20 2.38 0.00 -2.58
N PHE A 21 2.54 -0.98 -1.70
CA PHE A 21 1.78 -2.22 -1.73
C PHE A 21 1.27 -2.60 -0.34
N PHE A 22 0.11 -3.26 -0.33
CA PHE A 22 -0.52 -3.90 0.81
C PHE A 22 -0.30 -5.42 0.75
N VAL A 23 -0.15 -6.03 1.93
CA VAL A 23 0.12 -7.47 2.07
C VAL A 23 -0.79 -8.05 3.15
N VAL A 24 -1.57 -9.06 2.76
CA VAL A 24 -2.23 -9.96 3.71
C VAL A 24 -1.18 -10.89 4.30
N MET A 25 -1.11 -10.95 5.63
CA MET A 25 -0.18 -11.81 6.36
C MET A 25 -0.95 -12.89 7.09
N ARG A 26 -0.29 -14.03 7.34
CA ARG A 26 -0.82 -15.05 8.22
C ARG A 26 -1.02 -14.48 9.62
N GLY A 27 -2.24 -14.59 10.14
CA GLY A 27 -2.60 -14.22 11.50
C GLY A 27 -2.83 -15.46 12.37
N ASP A 28 -2.65 -15.29 13.68
CA ASP A 28 -2.87 -16.37 14.66
C ASP A 28 -4.35 -16.83 14.69
N TYR A 29 -5.26 -15.94 14.31
CA TYR A 29 -6.71 -16.16 14.34
C TYR A 29 -7.33 -16.35 12.95
N ASP A 30 -6.55 -16.63 11.91
CA ASP A 30 -7.04 -16.78 10.53
C ASP A 30 -8.13 -17.85 10.39
N ALA A 31 -8.16 -18.85 11.28
CA ALA A 31 -9.19 -19.90 11.30
C ALA A 31 -10.57 -19.38 11.72
N LEU A 32 -10.65 -18.22 12.38
CA LEU A 32 -11.88 -17.58 12.84
C LEU A 32 -12.34 -16.44 11.91
N GLN A 33 -11.52 -16.06 10.93
CA GLN A 33 -11.81 -14.98 10.00
C GLN A 33 -12.52 -15.48 8.74
N THR A 34 -13.26 -14.59 8.09
CA THR A 34 -13.89 -14.85 6.79
C THR A 34 -12.85 -14.75 5.68
N TRP A 35 -12.93 -15.65 4.70
CA TRP A 35 -12.04 -15.67 3.52
C TRP A 35 -12.84 -15.82 2.22
N PRO A 36 -12.35 -15.24 1.10
CA PRO A 36 -11.16 -14.40 0.98
C PRO A 36 -11.32 -13.04 1.66
N PHE A 37 -10.19 -12.36 1.93
CA PHE A 37 -10.16 -10.99 2.42
C PHE A 37 -10.87 -10.09 1.41
N GLN A 38 -11.89 -9.34 1.86
CA GLN A 38 -12.88 -8.67 1.02
C GLN A 38 -13.12 -7.21 1.42
N GLU A 39 -12.09 -6.53 1.91
CA GLU A 39 -12.20 -5.14 2.32
C GLU A 39 -11.76 -4.16 1.23
N LYS A 40 -12.12 -2.90 1.41
CA LYS A 40 -11.55 -1.79 0.63
C LYS A 40 -10.25 -1.36 1.29
N ILE A 41 -9.18 -1.29 0.51
CA ILE A 41 -7.88 -0.79 0.94
C ILE A 41 -7.67 0.61 0.36
N THR A 42 -7.37 1.59 1.21
CA THR A 42 -6.96 2.94 0.81
C THR A 42 -5.53 3.20 1.29
N MET A 43 -4.64 3.50 0.35
CA MET A 43 -3.26 3.87 0.57
C MET A 43 -3.09 5.38 0.48
N VAL A 44 -2.41 5.97 1.45
CA VAL A 44 -2.30 7.43 1.56
C VAL A 44 -0.85 7.84 1.82
N LEU A 45 -0.35 8.77 1.01
CA LEU A 45 0.85 9.55 1.31
C LEU A 45 0.41 10.89 1.90
N MET A 46 0.77 11.11 3.16
CA MET A 46 0.34 12.28 3.91
C MET A 46 1.18 13.50 3.52
N ASP A 47 0.51 14.60 3.19
CA ASP A 47 1.11 15.93 3.20
C ASP A 47 1.26 16.40 4.66
N GLN A 48 2.43 16.91 5.02
CA GLN A 48 2.77 17.35 6.38
C GLN A 48 2.55 18.85 6.61
N GLY A 49 1.97 19.54 5.62
CA GLY A 49 1.50 20.91 5.72
C GLY A 49 -0.02 20.95 5.79
N ASN A 50 -0.61 21.90 5.06
CA ASN A 50 -2.07 22.04 4.91
C ASN A 50 -2.51 21.67 3.47
N GLY A 51 -1.71 20.86 2.78
CA GLY A 51 -1.97 20.44 1.41
C GLY A 51 -2.82 19.17 1.33
N ASP A 52 -3.09 18.75 0.09
CA ASP A 52 -3.84 17.53 -0.20
C ASP A 52 -2.92 16.32 -0.06
N HIS A 53 -3.44 15.26 0.55
CA HIS A 53 -2.77 13.96 0.56
C HIS A 53 -2.95 13.26 -0.80
N ILE A 54 -2.03 12.36 -1.14
CA ILE A 54 -2.21 11.47 -2.28
C ILE A 54 -2.95 10.22 -1.81
N PHE A 55 -3.98 9.83 -2.55
CA PHE A 55 -4.80 8.66 -2.26
C PHE A 55 -4.79 7.71 -3.45
N ASP A 56 -4.67 6.41 -3.17
CA ASP A 56 -4.97 5.35 -4.12
C ASP A 56 -5.77 4.27 -3.39
N ALA A 57 -6.87 3.81 -3.98
CA ALA A 57 -7.79 2.89 -3.33
C ALA A 57 -8.22 1.78 -4.28
N PHE A 58 -8.30 0.56 -3.75
CA PHE A 58 -8.77 -0.59 -4.49
C PHE A 58 -9.57 -1.53 -3.59
N HIS A 59 -10.49 -2.27 -4.19
CA HIS A 59 -11.17 -3.39 -3.53
C HIS A 59 -10.35 -4.66 -3.75
N SER A 60 -10.21 -5.48 -2.71
CA SER A 60 -9.64 -6.81 -2.86
C SER A 60 -10.50 -7.68 -3.77
N ASP A 61 -9.87 -8.28 -4.78
CA ASP A 61 -10.54 -9.20 -5.70
C ASP A 61 -10.63 -10.62 -5.08
N PRO A 62 -11.84 -11.15 -4.81
CA PRO A 62 -12.01 -12.46 -4.20
C PRO A 62 -11.50 -13.62 -5.07
N GLN A 63 -11.29 -13.42 -6.37
CA GLN A 63 -10.69 -14.42 -7.26
C GLN A 63 -9.16 -14.40 -7.26
N SER A 64 -8.56 -13.30 -6.77
CA SER A 64 -7.12 -13.15 -6.75
C SER A 64 -6.49 -13.95 -5.61
N SER A 65 -5.37 -14.60 -5.90
CA SER A 65 -4.58 -15.37 -4.92
C SER A 65 -3.99 -14.47 -3.83
N LEU A 66 -3.87 -13.16 -4.08
CA LEU A 66 -3.31 -12.16 -3.15
C LEU A 66 -4.14 -12.01 -1.87
N PHE A 67 -5.44 -12.28 -1.95
CA PHE A 67 -6.41 -12.05 -0.86
C PHE A 67 -6.97 -13.34 -0.27
N GLN A 68 -6.49 -14.51 -0.72
CA GLN A 68 -6.87 -15.80 -0.15
C GLN A 68 -6.26 -15.98 1.24
N ARG A 69 -6.80 -16.94 1.99
CA ARG A 69 -6.23 -17.35 3.29
C ARG A 69 -4.73 -17.66 3.15
N PRO A 70 -3.85 -16.99 3.91
CA PRO A 70 -2.42 -17.20 3.83
C PRO A 70 -2.02 -18.65 4.09
N LYS A 71 -1.16 -19.17 3.20
CA LYS A 71 -0.51 -20.49 3.34
C LYS A 71 0.96 -20.36 3.80
N SER A 72 1.51 -19.15 3.71
CA SER A 72 2.83 -18.72 4.16
C SER A 72 2.69 -17.47 5.02
N ASP A 73 3.78 -16.97 5.61
CA ASP A 73 3.74 -15.80 6.50
C ASP A 73 3.17 -14.55 5.82
N MET A 74 3.41 -14.41 4.51
CA MET A 74 2.94 -13.31 3.69
C MET A 74 2.39 -13.85 2.37
N ASN A 75 1.26 -13.29 1.93
CA ASN A 75 0.83 -13.41 0.54
C ASN A 75 1.69 -12.51 -0.37
N ILE A 76 1.52 -12.67 -1.67
CA ILE A 76 2.09 -11.73 -2.64
C ILE A 76 1.41 -10.37 -2.46
N ALA A 77 2.19 -9.29 -2.62
CA ALA A 77 1.74 -7.93 -2.40
C ALA A 77 0.78 -7.45 -3.50
N SER A 78 -0.19 -6.61 -3.14
CA SER A 78 -1.13 -5.95 -4.05
C SER A 78 -1.10 -4.44 -3.84
N GLY A 79 -1.07 -3.65 -4.90
CA GLY A 79 -1.00 -2.20 -4.76
C GLY A 79 -0.55 -1.51 -6.04
N SER A 80 0.11 -0.38 -5.88
CA SER A 80 0.31 0.61 -6.94
C SER A 80 1.79 0.80 -7.27
N PRO A 81 2.29 0.26 -8.40
CA PRO A 81 3.66 0.49 -8.84
C PRO A 81 3.90 1.95 -9.21
N LEU A 82 2.87 2.70 -9.59
CA LEU A 82 2.93 4.10 -10.02
C LEU A 82 2.28 5.04 -9.00
N PHE A 83 2.47 4.78 -7.70
CA PHE A 83 1.73 5.47 -6.63
C PHE A 83 2.04 6.98 -6.53
N MET A 84 3.32 7.37 -6.57
CA MET A 84 3.72 8.78 -6.49
C MET A 84 4.97 9.04 -7.36
N PRO A 85 4.91 9.90 -8.39
CA PRO A 85 6.09 10.26 -9.17
C PRO A 85 7.19 10.85 -8.28
N LEU A 86 8.42 10.36 -8.41
CA LEU A 86 9.53 10.79 -7.56
C LEU A 86 9.83 12.28 -7.73
N ASP A 87 9.81 12.78 -8.97
CA ASP A 87 10.04 14.19 -9.28
C ASP A 87 8.96 15.10 -8.68
N SER A 88 7.81 14.55 -8.28
CA SER A 88 6.73 15.30 -7.66
C SER A 88 6.76 15.26 -6.13
N LEU A 89 7.62 14.45 -5.50
CA LEU A 89 7.71 14.35 -4.03
C LEU A 89 8.05 15.69 -3.37
N ASN A 90 8.89 16.50 -4.03
CA ASN A 90 9.32 17.82 -3.56
C ASN A 90 8.35 18.95 -3.93
N ASN A 91 7.27 18.68 -4.68
CA ASN A 91 6.31 19.71 -5.07
C ASN A 91 5.44 20.18 -3.89
N ARG A 92 5.39 19.39 -2.81
CA ARG A 92 4.62 19.66 -1.60
C ARG A 92 5.39 19.20 -0.35
N GLN A 93 4.75 19.25 0.81
CA GLN A 93 5.35 18.88 2.09
C GLN A 93 5.19 17.38 2.38
N TYR A 94 5.39 16.52 1.37
CA TYR A 94 5.31 15.06 1.55
C TYR A 94 6.53 14.52 2.32
N ILE A 95 7.68 15.17 2.14
CA ILE A 95 8.90 14.93 2.93
C ILE A 95 9.21 16.22 3.69
N LYS A 96 9.29 16.12 5.00
CA LYS A 96 9.66 17.22 5.89
C LYS A 96 10.56 16.67 6.98
N ASP A 97 11.63 17.38 7.30
CA ASP A 97 12.63 16.96 8.28
C ASP A 97 13.16 15.54 8.03
N ASP A 98 13.34 15.17 6.75
CA ASP A 98 13.77 13.84 6.28
C ASP A 98 12.82 12.69 6.68
N VAL A 99 11.54 13.01 6.91
CA VAL A 99 10.50 12.05 7.30
C VAL A 99 9.35 12.10 6.30
N MET A 100 8.75 10.93 6.04
CA MET A 100 7.53 10.73 5.25
C MET A 100 6.52 9.93 6.08
N PHE A 101 5.22 10.21 5.92
CA PHE A 101 4.16 9.46 6.57
C PHE A 101 3.28 8.74 5.54
N ILE A 102 3.14 7.42 5.73
CA ILE A 102 2.25 6.57 4.96
C ILE A 102 1.13 6.08 5.88
N LYS A 103 -0.11 6.15 5.40
CA LYS A 103 -1.29 5.61 6.07
C LYS A 103 -1.98 4.60 5.17
N ILE A 104 -2.35 3.46 5.76
CA ILE A 104 -3.19 2.44 5.12
C ILE A 104 -4.49 2.38 5.91
N ILE A 105 -5.61 2.47 5.21
CA ILE A 105 -6.95 2.32 5.78
C ILE A 105 -7.55 1.05 5.18
N VAL A 106 -8.05 0.18 6.04
CA VAL A 106 -8.81 -1.01 5.68
C VAL A 106 -10.20 -0.81 6.28
N ASP A 107 -11.21 -0.81 5.42
CA ASP A 107 -12.62 -0.63 5.83
C ASP A 107 -13.18 -1.86 6.57
#